data_AF-A0A849FXA9-F1
#
_entry.id   AF-A0A849FXA9-F1
#
_cell.length_a   1.000
_cell.length_b   1.000
_cell.length_c   1.000
_cell.angle_alpha   90.00
_cell.angle_beta   90.00
_cell.angle_gamma   90.00
#
_symmetry.space_group_name_H-M   'P 1'
#
loop_
_entity.id
_entity.type
_entity.pdbx_description
1 polymer ?
#
loop_
_entity_poly.entity_id
_entity_poly.type
_entity_poly.pdbx_seq_one_letter_code
_entity_poly.pdbx_strand_id
1 'polypeptide(L)'
;MIKFFRHIRQRLLSENRLGKYLIYAVGEIILVVIGILIALQINNWNEDRKERAEEQVVLAQLHKEFKNNLAQLDEKIGIRNSIIQASSQLNSYIDDPGLRHNDSILKYTGVLGIAPTFDPIRTDFVASGKLQLISNPRLNELLTFWTTELVQLTEEEVNYYELRNN
;
A
#
# COMPACT_ATOMS: atom_id res chain seq x y z
N MET A 1 14.39 -26.34 38.86
CA MET A 1 15.85 -26.59 38.63
C MET A 1 16.75 -25.76 39.55
N ILE A 2 16.65 -25.89 40.88
CA ILE A 2 17.42 -25.00 41.80
C ILE A 2 18.13 -25.76 42.94
N LYS A 3 17.77 -27.03 43.23
CA LYS A 3 18.39 -27.75 44.37
C LYS A 3 19.88 -28.05 44.16
N PHE A 4 20.31 -28.33 42.94
CA PHE A 4 21.71 -28.65 42.63
C PHE A 4 22.63 -27.44 42.80
N PHE A 5 22.28 -26.31 42.19
CA PHE A 5 23.00 -25.03 42.33
C PHE A 5 22.96 -24.50 43.78
N ARG A 6 21.87 -24.75 44.52
CA ARG A 6 21.76 -24.37 45.94
C ARG A 6 22.77 -25.09 46.84
N HIS A 7 22.98 -26.39 46.65
CA HIS A 7 23.96 -27.15 47.46
C HIS A 7 25.40 -26.74 47.16
N ILE A 8 25.69 -26.39 45.90
CA ILE A 8 27.02 -25.91 45.49
C ILE A 8 27.31 -24.51 46.09
N ARG A 9 26.32 -23.60 46.10
CA ARG A 9 26.46 -22.29 46.77
C ARG A 9 26.77 -22.43 48.25
N GLN A 10 26.07 -23.31 48.96
CA GLN A 10 26.29 -23.52 50.40
C GLN A 10 27.70 -24.04 50.70
N ARG A 11 28.24 -24.95 49.88
CA ARG A 11 29.63 -25.45 50.02
C ARG A 11 30.70 -24.40 49.72
N LEU A 12 30.48 -23.53 48.73
CA LEU A 12 31.46 -22.49 48.36
C LEU A 12 31.54 -21.34 49.38
N LEU A 13 30.42 -21.02 50.03
CA LEU A 13 30.35 -20.04 51.12
C LEU A 13 31.02 -20.54 52.40
N SER A 14 30.98 -21.85 52.69
CA SER A 14 31.64 -22.43 53.89
C SER A 14 33.17 -22.52 53.78
N GLU A 15 33.74 -22.46 52.58
CA GLU A 15 35.19 -22.62 52.34
C GLU A 15 36.00 -21.30 52.27
N ASN A 16 35.42 -20.12 52.58
CA ASN A 16 36.07 -18.81 52.42
C ASN A 16 36.53 -18.48 50.98
N ARG A 17 35.95 -19.15 49.96
CA ARG A 17 36.33 -19.02 48.53
C ARG A 17 35.42 -18.06 47.77
N LEU A 18 35.29 -16.82 48.26
CA LEU A 18 34.45 -15.78 47.65
C LEU A 18 34.75 -15.55 46.15
N GLY A 19 36.01 -15.64 45.72
CA GLY A 19 36.39 -15.50 44.31
C GLY A 19 35.79 -16.58 43.39
N LYS A 20 35.74 -17.85 43.83
CA LYS A 20 35.13 -18.93 43.04
C LYS A 20 33.60 -18.82 42.99
N TYR A 21 32.99 -18.32 44.06
CA TYR A 21 31.55 -18.03 44.11
C TYR A 21 31.15 -16.93 43.11
N LEU A 22 31.93 -15.85 43.03
CA LEU A 22 31.68 -14.75 42.09
C LEU A 22 31.75 -15.23 40.62
N ILE A 23 32.77 -16.01 40.25
CA ILE A 23 32.91 -16.55 38.89
C ILE A 23 31.70 -17.43 38.52
N TYR A 24 31.23 -18.25 39.47
CA TYR A 24 30.10 -19.16 39.22
C TYR A 24 28.76 -18.42 39.12
N ALA A 25 28.54 -17.40 39.96
CA ALA A 25 27.35 -16.56 39.89
C ALA A 25 27.31 -15.75 38.58
N VAL A 26 28.45 -15.25 38.10
CA VAL A 26 28.55 -14.60 36.79
C VAL A 26 28.22 -15.58 35.66
N GLY A 27 28.72 -16.82 35.72
CA GLY A 27 28.36 -17.86 34.75
C GLY A 27 26.86 -18.17 34.71
N GLU A 28 26.21 -18.24 35.87
CA GLU A 28 24.75 -18.47 35.97
C GLU A 28 23.94 -17.32 35.36
N ILE A 29 24.33 -16.07 35.63
CA ILE A 29 23.70 -14.89 35.02
C ILE A 29 23.86 -14.91 33.51
N ILE A 30 25.07 -15.17 32.99
CA ILE A 30 25.32 -15.25 31.54
C ILE A 30 24.43 -16.32 30.90
N LEU A 31 24.29 -17.49 31.53
CA LEU A 31 23.49 -18.59 31.00
C LEU A 31 21.98 -18.24 30.97
N VAL A 32 21.47 -17.57 32.01
CA VAL A 32 20.10 -17.04 32.04
C VAL A 32 19.88 -15.98 30.96
N VAL A 33 20.82 -15.05 30.81
CA VAL A 33 20.76 -13.99 29.79
C VAL A 33 20.74 -14.59 28.39
N ILE A 34 21.58 -15.59 28.10
CA ILE A 34 21.56 -16.31 26.82
C ILE A 34 20.18 -16.95 26.58
N GLY A 35 19.60 -17.59 27.61
CA GLY A 35 18.27 -18.18 27.50
C GLY A 35 17.18 -17.16 27.14
N ILE A 36 17.20 -15.98 27.77
CA ILE A 36 16.26 -14.89 27.48
C ILE A 36 16.47 -14.34 26.07
N LEU A 37 17.72 -14.12 25.66
CA LEU A 37 18.03 -13.61 24.31
C LEU A 37 17.56 -14.58 23.22
N ILE A 38 17.77 -15.89 23.40
CA ILE A 38 17.26 -16.90 22.45
C ILE A 38 15.73 -16.89 22.41
N ALA A 39 15.06 -16.82 23.56
CA ALA A 39 13.60 -16.76 23.61
C ALA A 39 13.05 -15.51 22.90
N LEU A 40 13.64 -14.34 23.14
CA LEU A 40 13.31 -13.10 22.45
C LEU A 40 13.56 -13.21 20.94
N GLN A 41 14.67 -13.82 20.53
CA GLN A 41 15.02 -13.97 19.12
C GLN A 41 14.04 -14.89 18.38
N ILE A 42 13.63 -16.00 19.00
CA ILE A 42 12.60 -16.89 18.45
C ILE A 42 11.26 -16.16 18.32
N ASN A 43 10.89 -15.37 19.34
CA ASN A 43 9.65 -14.60 19.31
C ASN A 43 9.65 -13.56 18.18
N ASN A 44 10.72 -12.77 18.08
CA ASN A 44 10.87 -11.76 17.02
C ASN A 44 10.85 -12.40 15.64
N TRP A 45 11.56 -13.52 15.44
CA TRP A 45 11.55 -14.23 14.17
C TRP A 45 10.16 -14.74 13.77
N ASN A 46 9.36 -15.22 14.74
CA ASN A 46 7.99 -15.63 14.46
C ASN A 46 7.08 -14.45 14.12
N GLU A 47 7.29 -13.29 14.75
CA GLU A 47 6.52 -12.08 14.47
C GLU A 47 6.88 -11.50 13.10
N ASP A 48 8.17 -11.36 12.80
CA ASP A 48 8.65 -10.98 11.46
C ASP A 48 8.04 -11.88 10.38
N ARG A 49 8.00 -13.20 10.60
CA ARG A 49 7.39 -14.14 9.65
C ARG A 49 5.90 -13.86 9.41
N LYS A 50 5.14 -13.50 10.45
CA LYS A 50 3.72 -13.17 10.30
C LYS A 50 3.53 -11.85 9.57
N GLU A 51 4.31 -10.83 9.92
CA GLU A 51 4.29 -9.52 9.25
C GLU A 51 4.60 -9.69 7.75
N ARG A 52 5.62 -10.49 7.41
CA ARG A 52 5.95 -10.79 6.01
C ARG A 52 4.83 -11.53 5.28
N ALA A 53 4.10 -12.41 5.96
CA ALA A 53 2.96 -13.10 5.36
C ALA A 53 1.79 -12.13 5.09
N GLU A 54 1.52 -11.21 6.03
CA GLU A 54 0.50 -10.18 5.86
C GLU A 54 0.89 -9.17 4.77
N GLU A 55 2.16 -8.78 4.69
CA GLU A 55 2.69 -7.95 3.61
C GLU A 55 2.38 -8.58 2.24
N GLN A 56 2.57 -9.89 2.06
CA GLN A 56 2.25 -10.55 0.78
C GLN A 56 0.75 -10.47 0.44
N VAL A 57 -0.13 -10.58 1.44
CA VAL A 57 -1.58 -10.43 1.23
C VAL A 57 -1.91 -9.00 0.79
N VAL A 58 -1.33 -8.00 1.45
CA VAL A 58 -1.51 -6.58 1.10
C VAL A 58 -0.98 -6.31 -0.31
N LEU A 59 0.21 -6.80 -0.66
CA LEU A 59 0.78 -6.64 -2.00
C LEU A 59 -0.08 -7.28 -3.08
N ALA A 60 -0.65 -8.47 -2.82
CA ALA A 60 -1.55 -9.13 -3.77
C ALA A 60 -2.86 -8.32 -3.98
N GLN A 61 -3.41 -7.75 -2.90
CA GLN A 61 -4.57 -6.87 -2.97
C GLN A 61 -4.27 -5.61 -3.77
N LEU A 62 -3.18 -4.91 -3.44
CA LEU A 62 -2.72 -3.73 -4.16
C LEU A 62 -2.54 -4.03 -5.65
N HIS A 63 -1.84 -5.10 -6.00
CA HIS A 63 -1.62 -5.46 -7.39
C HIS A 63 -2.94 -5.69 -8.16
N LYS A 64 -3.93 -6.33 -7.53
CA LYS A 64 -5.26 -6.52 -8.13
C LYS A 64 -6.00 -5.18 -8.29
N GLU A 65 -5.96 -4.32 -7.27
CA GLU A 65 -6.59 -2.99 -7.31
C GLU A 65 -5.99 -2.14 -8.42
N PHE A 66 -4.66 -2.04 -8.49
CA PHE A 66 -3.98 -1.25 -9.52
C PHE A 66 -4.24 -1.78 -10.94
N LYS A 67 -4.37 -3.11 -11.12
CA LYS A 67 -4.79 -3.67 -12.41
C LYS A 67 -6.20 -3.24 -12.82
N ASN A 68 -7.14 -3.26 -11.90
CA ASN A 68 -8.51 -2.82 -12.17
C ASN A 68 -8.57 -1.31 -12.41
N ASN A 69 -7.83 -0.53 -11.63
CA ASN A 69 -7.74 0.93 -11.78
C ASN A 69 -7.11 1.32 -13.12
N LEU A 70 -6.07 0.60 -13.56
CA LEU A 70 -5.48 0.79 -14.89
C LEU A 70 -6.51 0.50 -16.00
N ALA A 71 -7.23 -0.63 -15.91
CA ALA A 71 -8.26 -0.96 -16.90
C ALA A 71 -9.38 0.09 -16.96
N GLN A 72 -9.79 0.63 -15.82
CA GLN A 72 -10.75 1.74 -15.77
C GLN A 72 -10.19 3.01 -16.42
N LEU A 73 -8.94 3.38 -16.13
CA LEU A 73 -8.30 4.54 -16.74
C LEU A 73 -8.20 4.39 -18.26
N ASP A 74 -7.80 3.22 -18.76
CA ASP A 74 -7.73 2.92 -20.19
C ASP A 74 -9.11 3.07 -20.86
N GLU A 75 -10.18 2.62 -20.21
CA GLU A 75 -11.56 2.82 -20.67
C GLU A 75 -11.89 4.32 -20.75
N LYS A 76 -11.60 5.10 -19.70
CA LYS A 76 -11.90 6.55 -19.69
C LYS A 76 -11.09 7.31 -20.73
N ILE A 77 -9.83 6.93 -20.96
CA ILE A 77 -8.99 7.47 -22.04
C ILE A 77 -9.61 7.15 -23.40
N GLY A 78 -10.08 5.92 -23.62
CA GLY A 78 -10.78 5.52 -24.84
C GLY A 78 -12.05 6.34 -25.12
N ILE A 79 -12.84 6.60 -24.08
CA ILE A 79 -14.03 7.46 -24.17
C ILE A 79 -13.61 8.90 -24.54
N ARG A 80 -12.60 9.46 -23.86
CA ARG A 80 -12.09 10.81 -24.15
C ARG A 80 -11.55 10.94 -25.57
N ASN A 81 -10.83 9.93 -26.07
CA ASN A 81 -10.38 9.90 -27.46
C ASN A 81 -11.56 9.91 -28.45
N SER A 82 -12.64 9.20 -28.14
CA SER A 82 -13.86 9.20 -28.95
C SER A 82 -14.54 10.57 -28.96
N ILE A 83 -14.53 11.28 -27.83
CA ILE A 83 -15.02 12.67 -27.72
C ILE A 83 -14.17 13.62 -28.58
N ILE A 84 -12.84 13.52 -28.50
CA ILE A 84 -11.93 14.35 -29.31
C ILE A 84 -12.16 14.11 -30.81
N GLN A 85 -12.31 12.84 -31.22
CA GLN A 85 -12.61 12.49 -32.61
C GLN A 85 -13.97 13.04 -33.05
N ALA A 86 -15.01 12.89 -32.23
CA ALA A 86 -16.33 13.45 -32.51
C ALA A 86 -16.30 14.97 -32.67
N SER A 87 -15.57 15.67 -31.79
CA SER A 87 -15.36 17.12 -31.86
C SER A 87 -14.66 17.53 -33.16
N SER A 88 -13.59 16.82 -33.54
CA SER A 88 -12.89 17.06 -34.80
C SER A 88 -13.77 16.83 -36.03
N GLN A 89 -14.61 15.79 -36.03
CA GLN A 89 -15.57 15.55 -37.11
C GLN A 89 -16.61 16.67 -37.22
N LEU A 90 -17.20 17.09 -36.10
CA LEU A 90 -18.16 18.19 -36.09
C LEU A 90 -17.54 19.51 -36.56
N ASN A 91 -16.29 19.80 -36.19
CA ASN A 91 -15.57 20.96 -36.70
C ASN A 91 -15.38 20.90 -38.23
N SER A 92 -15.07 19.73 -38.79
CA SER A 92 -14.93 19.58 -40.26
C SER A 92 -16.23 19.90 -41.02
N TYR A 93 -17.39 19.69 -40.39
CA TYR A 93 -18.69 20.04 -40.97
C TYR A 93 -18.95 21.55 -40.96
N ILE A 94 -18.26 22.32 -40.13
CA ILE A 94 -18.31 23.78 -40.16
C ILE A 94 -17.61 24.29 -41.41
N ASP A 95 -16.42 23.75 -41.69
CA ASP A 95 -15.58 24.14 -42.82
C ASP A 95 -16.16 23.69 -44.18
N ASP A 96 -16.74 22.49 -44.25
CA ASP A 96 -17.41 21.96 -45.44
C ASP A 96 -18.87 21.55 -45.14
N PRO A 97 -19.84 22.44 -45.45
CA PRO A 97 -21.25 22.14 -45.27
C PRO A 97 -21.78 20.95 -46.07
N GLY A 98 -21.10 20.53 -47.14
CA GLY A 98 -21.49 19.39 -47.98
C GLY A 98 -21.35 18.04 -47.28
N LEU A 99 -20.56 17.96 -46.22
CA LEU A 99 -20.33 16.74 -45.43
C LEU A 99 -21.40 16.51 -44.33
N ARG A 100 -22.35 17.43 -44.18
CA ARG A 100 -23.35 17.38 -43.11
C ARG A 100 -24.42 16.31 -43.37
N HIS A 101 -24.47 15.32 -42.49
CA HIS A 101 -25.55 14.36 -42.41
C HIS A 101 -26.18 14.39 -41.02
N ASN A 102 -27.52 14.50 -40.94
CA ASN A 102 -28.24 14.61 -39.67
C ASN A 102 -27.92 13.46 -38.71
N ASP A 103 -27.85 12.22 -39.20
CA ASP A 103 -27.55 11.04 -38.38
C ASP A 103 -26.13 11.10 -37.80
N SER A 104 -25.16 11.52 -38.61
CA SER A 104 -23.76 11.71 -38.18
C SER A 104 -23.65 12.82 -37.14
N ILE A 105 -24.33 13.96 -37.37
CA ILE A 105 -24.35 15.07 -36.42
C ILE A 105 -24.95 14.61 -35.09
N LEU A 106 -26.11 13.96 -35.09
CA LEU A 106 -26.77 13.46 -33.88
C LEU A 106 -25.87 12.47 -33.12
N LYS A 107 -25.20 11.57 -33.83
CA LYS A 107 -24.25 10.62 -33.23
C LYS A 107 -23.10 11.36 -32.54
N TYR A 108 -22.42 12.25 -33.24
CA TYR A 108 -21.23 12.92 -32.70
C TYR A 108 -21.58 13.91 -31.59
N THR A 109 -22.69 14.62 -31.68
CA THR A 109 -23.16 15.51 -30.60
C THR A 109 -23.54 14.73 -29.35
N GLY A 110 -24.16 13.55 -29.51
CA GLY A 110 -24.44 12.65 -28.39
C GLY A 110 -23.17 12.20 -27.66
N VAL A 111 -22.10 11.89 -28.40
CA VAL A 111 -20.80 11.51 -27.82
C VAL A 111 -20.17 12.66 -27.03
N LEU A 112 -20.27 13.91 -27.51
CA LEU A 112 -19.78 15.09 -26.77
C LEU A 112 -20.47 15.28 -25.41
N GLY A 113 -21.69 14.75 -25.26
CA GLY A 113 -22.44 14.75 -24.01
C GLY A 113 -21.93 13.77 -22.95
N ILE A 114 -20.90 12.98 -23.20
CA ILE A 114 -20.37 12.04 -22.21
C ILE A 114 -19.31 12.75 -21.35
N ALA A 115 -19.43 12.67 -20.02
CA ALA A 115 -18.41 13.14 -19.07
C ALA A 115 -17.88 11.93 -18.28
N PRO A 116 -16.85 11.23 -18.79
CA PRO A 116 -16.28 10.10 -18.06
C PRO A 116 -15.51 10.60 -16.84
N THR A 117 -15.91 10.14 -15.65
CA THR A 117 -15.16 10.28 -14.40
C THR A 117 -14.40 9.00 -14.07
N PHE A 118 -13.33 9.12 -13.29
CA PHE A 118 -12.57 8.00 -12.80
C PHE A 118 -12.91 7.69 -11.33
N ASP A 119 -13.49 6.52 -11.10
CA ASP A 119 -13.88 6.03 -9.78
C ASP A 119 -12.91 4.93 -9.32
N PRO A 120 -11.77 5.27 -8.69
CA PRO A 120 -10.76 4.30 -8.32
C PRO A 120 -11.27 3.32 -7.28
N ILE A 121 -10.97 2.04 -7.46
CA ILE A 121 -11.05 1.07 -6.37
C ILE A 121 -9.92 1.42 -5.40
N ARG A 122 -10.29 1.78 -4.17
CA ARG A 122 -9.35 2.17 -3.12
C ARG A 122 -9.68 1.43 -1.83
N THR A 123 -8.82 0.50 -1.45
CA THR A 123 -8.79 0.06 -0.05
C THR A 123 -8.03 1.09 0.78
N ASP A 124 -8.58 1.47 1.94
CA ASP A 124 -7.99 2.49 2.80
C ASP A 124 -6.80 1.94 3.59
N PHE A 125 -5.66 1.77 2.90
CA PHE A 125 -4.42 1.24 3.48
C PHE A 125 -3.75 2.23 4.44
N VAL A 126 -4.02 3.53 4.27
CA VAL A 126 -3.53 4.59 5.17
C VAL A 126 -4.26 4.53 6.49
N ALA A 127 -5.60 4.56 6.49
CA ALA A 127 -6.39 4.51 7.72
C ALA A 127 -6.28 3.16 8.44
N SER A 128 -6.04 2.07 7.70
CA SER A 128 -5.85 0.74 8.28
C SER A 128 -4.43 0.47 8.79
N GLY A 129 -3.49 1.41 8.66
CA GLY A 129 -2.09 1.24 9.10
C GLY A 129 -1.28 0.23 8.28
N LYS A 130 -1.88 -0.39 7.26
CA LYS A 130 -1.29 -1.47 6.47
C LYS A 130 -0.12 -1.03 5.60
N LEU A 131 0.01 0.26 5.30
CA LEU A 131 1.19 0.80 4.62
C LEU A 131 2.48 0.58 5.42
N GLN A 132 2.40 0.56 6.76
CA GLN A 132 3.57 0.33 7.60
C GLN A 132 4.11 -1.11 7.50
N LEU A 133 3.26 -2.06 7.08
CA LEU A 133 3.65 -3.45 6.85
C LEU A 133 4.46 -3.63 5.57
N ILE A 134 4.40 -2.68 4.64
CA ILE A 134 5.14 -2.74 3.37
C ILE A 134 6.58 -2.35 3.66
N SER A 135 7.47 -3.32 3.54
CA SER A 135 8.90 -3.16 3.81
C SER A 135 9.63 -2.35 2.73
N ASN A 136 9.07 -2.25 1.53
CA ASN A 136 9.67 -1.54 0.40
C ASN A 136 9.42 -0.02 0.51
N PRO A 137 10.47 0.80 0.79
CA PRO A 137 10.28 2.24 1.01
C PRO A 137 9.83 2.97 -0.26
N ARG A 138 10.34 2.54 -1.42
CA ARG A 138 9.97 3.14 -2.71
C ARG A 138 8.51 2.88 -3.05
N LEU A 139 8.00 1.69 -2.76
CA LEU A 139 6.58 1.38 -2.96
C LEU A 139 5.70 2.26 -2.06
N ASN A 140 6.07 2.44 -0.79
CA ASN A 140 5.34 3.33 0.11
C ASN A 140 5.32 4.79 -0.37
N GLU A 141 6.44 5.28 -0.87
CA GLU A 141 6.52 6.62 -1.47
C GLU A 141 5.58 6.76 -2.67
N LEU A 142 5.59 5.79 -3.58
CA LEU A 142 4.72 5.78 -4.76
C LEU A 142 3.23 5.68 -4.40
N LEU A 143 2.87 4.88 -3.39
CA LEU A 143 1.50 4.78 -2.90
C LEU A 143 1.04 6.09 -2.26
N THR A 144 1.92 6.77 -1.53
CA THR A 144 1.64 8.10 -0.96
C THR A 144 1.42 9.12 -2.08
N PHE A 145 2.29 9.14 -3.08
CA PHE A 145 2.15 10.03 -4.24
C PHE A 145 0.83 9.78 -4.98
N TRP A 146 0.50 8.51 -5.24
CA TRP A 146 -0.76 8.12 -5.87
C TRP A 146 -2.00 8.66 -5.12
N THR A 147 -2.00 8.65 -3.78
CA THR A 147 -3.11 9.22 -3.02
C THR A 147 -3.30 10.72 -3.24
N THR A 148 -2.21 11.47 -3.43
CA THR A 148 -2.26 12.90 -3.76
C THR A 148 -2.77 13.14 -5.17
N GLU A 149 -2.27 12.40 -6.16
CA GLU A 149 -2.70 12.51 -7.56
C GLU A 149 -4.19 12.23 -7.73
N LEU A 150 -4.72 11.25 -6.99
CA LEU A 150 -6.15 10.94 -6.99
C LEU A 150 -7.01 12.12 -6.52
N VAL A 151 -6.57 12.82 -5.48
CA VAL A 151 -7.30 13.99 -4.96
C VAL A 151 -7.32 15.09 -6.02
N GLN A 152 -6.18 15.39 -6.63
CA GLN A 152 -6.07 16.40 -7.69
C GLN A 152 -6.97 16.07 -8.89
N LEU A 153 -6.93 14.83 -9.36
CA LEU A 153 -7.79 14.37 -10.46
C LEU A 153 -9.27 14.51 -10.12
N THR A 154 -9.66 14.17 -8.89
CA THR A 154 -11.06 14.30 -8.43
C THR A 154 -11.49 15.77 -8.43
N GLU A 155 -10.65 16.68 -7.94
CA GLU A 155 -10.92 18.12 -7.96
C GLU A 155 -11.07 18.66 -9.39
N GLU A 156 -10.21 18.23 -10.31
CA GLU A 156 -10.31 18.60 -11.73
C GLU A 156 -11.61 18.09 -12.36
N GLU A 157 -12.02 16.86 -12.06
CA GLU A 157 -13.28 16.29 -12.57
C GLU A 157 -14.51 17.03 -12.04
N VAL A 158 -14.51 17.43 -10.76
CA VAL A 158 -15.58 18.26 -10.16
C VAL A 158 -15.63 19.62 -10.82
N ASN A 159 -14.48 20.30 -10.96
CA ASN A 159 -14.41 21.62 -11.62
C ASN A 159 -14.93 21.55 -13.08
N TYR A 160 -14.54 20.52 -13.82
CA TYR A 160 -15.04 20.31 -15.18
C TYR A 160 -16.55 20.07 -15.21
N TYR A 161 -17.08 19.28 -14.28
CA TYR A 161 -18.51 19.03 -14.17
C TYR A 161 -19.30 20.31 -13.87
N GLU A 162 -18.80 21.17 -12.98
CA GLU A 162 -19.41 22.47 -12.69
C GLU A 162 -19.37 23.41 -13.90
N LEU A 163 -18.25 23.50 -14.61
CA LEU A 163 -18.12 24.30 -15.83
C LEU A 163 -19.08 23.86 -16.93
N ARG A 164 -19.32 22.56 -17.05
CA ARG A 164 -20.17 22.00 -18.10
C ARG A 164 -21.66 22.23 -17.85
N ASN A 165 -22.07 22.29 -16.58
CA ASN A 165 -23.49 22.37 -16.19
C ASN A 165 -23.97 23.79 -15.85
N ASN A 166 -23.08 24.78 -15.87
CA ASN A 166 -23.40 26.20 -15.84
C ASN A 166 -23.53 26.77 -17.25
#